data_AF-A0A2N5KHQ2-F1
#
_entry.id   AF-A0A2N5KHQ2-F1
#
_cell.length_a   1.000
_cell.length_b   1.000
_cell.length_c   1.000
_cell.angle_alpha   90.00
_cell.angle_beta   90.00
_cell.angle_gamma   90.00
#
_symmetry.space_group_name_H-M   'P 1'
#
loop_
_entity.id
_entity.type
_entity.pdbx_description
1 polymer ?
#
loop_
_entity_poly.entity_id
_entity_poly.type
_entity_poly.pdbx_seq_one_letter_code
_entity_poly.pdbx_strand_id
1 'polypeptide(L)'
;MTKESLAQTPAPTTPDELAGRIEQELERLRAKRPGLSSRIDRAANLLVTHLACPRQRPIRVRVRQGRPRFLVNGSGGAVYSVDPSDWSCSCPDYHRRDATCKHAIACYVLMRASRPAPKGLRCEACGERFPRRVMVEVQESLTFQEGALLCTPCWIDSDAAVL
;
A
#
# COMPACT_ATOMS: atom_id res chain seq x y z
N MET A 1 14.94 -40.71 -12.83
CA MET A 1 15.56 -39.36 -12.82
C MET A 1 14.46 -38.32 -12.87
N THR A 2 13.88 -37.94 -11.74
CA THR A 2 12.86 -36.89 -11.62
C THR A 2 13.51 -35.67 -10.99
N LYS A 3 13.63 -34.58 -11.75
CA LYS A 3 14.13 -33.29 -11.24
C LYS A 3 13.06 -32.69 -10.32
N GLU A 4 13.33 -32.71 -9.02
CA GLU A 4 12.64 -31.89 -8.04
C GLU A 4 12.87 -30.41 -8.37
N SER A 5 11.82 -29.74 -8.83
CA SER A 5 11.82 -28.28 -8.99
C SER A 5 11.66 -27.64 -7.60
N LEU A 6 12.78 -27.35 -6.97
CA LEU A 6 12.84 -26.53 -5.76
C LEU A 6 12.34 -25.13 -6.11
N ALA A 7 11.14 -24.80 -5.62
CA ALA A 7 10.61 -23.44 -5.64
C ALA A 7 11.61 -22.52 -4.94
N GLN A 8 12.28 -21.69 -5.72
CA GLN A 8 13.22 -20.69 -5.21
C GLN A 8 12.47 -19.75 -4.27
N THR A 9 12.86 -19.78 -2.99
CA THR A 9 12.43 -18.79 -2.01
C THR A 9 12.95 -17.43 -2.49
N PRO A 10 12.10 -16.42 -2.71
CA PRO A 10 12.57 -15.12 -3.16
C PRO A 10 13.58 -14.58 -2.14
N ALA A 11 14.74 -14.12 -2.63
CA ALA A 11 15.78 -13.54 -1.79
C ALA A 11 15.20 -12.44 -0.89
N PRO A 12 15.71 -12.27 0.34
CA PRO A 12 15.27 -11.19 1.22
C PRO A 12 15.50 -9.85 0.51
N THR A 13 14.43 -9.07 0.37
CA THR A 13 14.47 -7.73 -0.23
C THR A 13 15.48 -6.86 0.53
N THR A 14 16.43 -6.24 -0.16
CA THR A 14 17.44 -5.41 0.51
C THR A 14 16.78 -4.16 1.12
N PRO A 15 17.37 -3.53 2.14
CA PRO A 15 16.83 -2.29 2.70
C PRO A 15 16.64 -1.18 1.65
N ASP A 16 17.54 -1.10 0.67
CA ASP A 16 17.50 -0.10 -0.40
C ASP A 16 16.37 -0.39 -1.41
N GLU A 17 16.18 -1.66 -1.78
CA GLU A 17 15.03 -2.06 -2.61
C GLU A 17 13.69 -1.78 -1.91
N LEU A 18 13.63 -2.03 -0.60
CA LEU A 18 12.44 -1.71 0.19
C LEU A 18 12.20 -0.19 0.26
N ALA A 19 13.25 0.60 0.44
CA ALA A 19 13.17 2.06 0.41
C ALA A 19 12.61 2.56 -0.93
N GLY A 20 13.15 2.08 -2.05
CA GLY A 20 12.65 2.45 -3.38
C GLY A 20 11.17 2.08 -3.60
N ARG A 21 10.73 0.91 -3.12
CA ARG A 21 9.31 0.53 -3.17
C ARG A 21 8.42 1.41 -2.29
N ILE A 22 8.93 1.83 -1.12
CA ILE A 22 8.22 2.76 -0.24
C ILE A 22 8.05 4.12 -0.91
N GLU A 23 9.11 4.65 -1.53
CA GLU A 23 9.05 5.94 -2.24
C GLU A 23 8.05 5.90 -3.39
N GLN A 24 8.10 4.87 -4.23
CA GLN A 24 7.14 4.67 -5.31
C GLN A 24 5.69 4.65 -4.81
N GLU A 25 5.47 4.00 -3.67
CA GLU A 25 4.14 3.85 -3.09
C GLU A 25 3.62 5.13 -2.43
N LEU A 26 4.51 5.92 -1.81
CA LEU A 26 4.18 7.25 -1.31
C LEU A 26 3.82 8.20 -2.46
N GLU A 27 4.57 8.17 -3.55
CA GLU A 27 4.31 9.01 -4.72
C GLU A 27 2.97 8.65 -5.38
N ARG A 28 2.67 7.35 -5.51
CA ARG A 28 1.37 6.86 -5.96
C ARG A 28 0.23 7.40 -5.08
N LEU A 29 0.40 7.42 -3.76
CA LEU A 29 -0.62 7.94 -2.84
C LEU A 29 -0.80 9.46 -2.97
N ARG A 30 0.28 10.23 -3.19
CA ARG A 30 0.19 11.68 -3.41
C ARG A 30 -0.60 11.99 -4.67
N ALA A 31 -0.30 11.31 -5.77
CA ALA A 31 -1.01 11.49 -7.04
C ALA A 31 -2.51 11.15 -6.92
N LYS A 32 -2.86 10.05 -6.27
CA LYS A 32 -4.26 9.61 -6.15
C LYS A 32 -5.08 10.35 -5.11
N ARG A 33 -4.45 10.85 -4.05
CA ARG A 33 -5.13 11.46 -2.89
C ARG A 33 -4.42 12.74 -2.46
N PRO A 34 -4.47 13.81 -3.29
CA PRO A 34 -3.78 15.06 -2.98
C PRO A 34 -4.24 15.69 -1.66
N GLY A 35 -5.52 15.51 -1.27
CA GLY A 35 -6.05 15.97 0.02
C GLY A 35 -5.44 15.31 1.27
N LEU A 36 -4.60 14.29 1.11
CA LEU A 36 -3.88 13.63 2.21
C LEU A 36 -2.38 13.98 2.26
N SER A 37 -1.88 14.86 1.40
CA SER A 37 -0.45 15.20 1.25
C SER A 37 0.30 15.39 2.58
N SER A 38 -0.16 16.30 3.43
CA SER A 38 0.46 16.58 4.74
C SER A 38 0.54 15.33 5.65
N ARG A 39 -0.44 14.43 5.57
CA ARG A 39 -0.44 13.17 6.34
C ARG A 39 0.52 12.15 5.72
N ILE A 40 0.61 12.11 4.40
CA ILE A 40 1.56 11.28 3.67
C ILE A 40 2.99 11.69 4.03
N ASP A 41 3.30 12.98 4.08
CA ASP A 41 4.64 13.47 4.44
C ASP A 41 4.99 13.12 5.89
N ARG A 42 4.03 13.24 6.82
CA ARG A 42 4.23 12.79 8.21
C ARG A 42 4.42 11.27 8.31
N ALA A 43 3.76 10.49 7.45
CA ALA A 43 3.94 9.05 7.37
C ALA A 43 5.31 8.69 6.80
N ALA A 44 5.78 9.43 5.79
CA ALA A 44 7.12 9.29 5.22
C ALA A 44 8.21 9.45 6.29
N ASN A 45 8.11 10.47 7.15
CA ASN A 45 9.04 10.64 8.27
C ASN A 45 9.07 9.41 9.20
N LEU A 46 7.92 8.80 9.47
CA LEU A 46 7.84 7.60 10.30
C LEU A 46 8.49 6.38 9.64
N LEU A 47 8.37 6.26 8.32
CA LEU A 47 9.01 5.22 7.51
C LEU A 47 10.53 5.43 7.43
N VAL A 48 10.99 6.67 7.24
CA VAL A 48 12.42 7.01 7.29
C VAL A 48 13.02 6.61 8.63
N THR A 49 12.38 6.97 9.75
CA THR A 49 12.84 6.52 11.08
C THR A 49 12.84 4.99 11.20
N HIS A 50 11.87 4.31 10.61
CA HIS A 50 11.79 2.85 10.63
C HIS A 50 12.94 2.16 9.90
N LEU A 51 13.34 2.70 8.75
CA LEU A 51 14.44 2.16 7.95
C LEU A 51 15.81 2.58 8.51
N ALA A 52 16.00 3.86 8.80
CA ALA A 52 17.27 4.42 9.23
C ALA A 52 17.67 4.02 10.66
N CYS A 53 16.70 3.75 11.54
CA CYS A 53 16.95 3.41 12.95
C CYS A 53 16.38 2.02 13.31
N PRO A 54 17.07 0.92 12.96
CA PRO A 54 16.62 -0.45 13.26
C PRO A 54 16.42 -0.72 14.75
N ARG A 55 17.11 0.00 15.64
CA ARG A 55 16.94 -0.13 17.10
C ARG A 55 15.62 0.45 17.59
N GLN A 56 15.15 1.54 16.96
CA GLN A 56 13.89 2.18 17.35
C GLN A 56 12.69 1.43 16.78
N ARG A 57 12.76 1.04 15.48
CA ARG A 57 11.71 0.30 14.74
C ARG A 57 10.31 0.69 15.24
N PRO A 58 9.86 1.92 14.92
CA PRO A 58 8.63 2.48 15.47
C PRO A 58 7.40 1.68 15.05
N ILE A 59 7.42 1.04 13.88
CA ILE A 59 6.41 0.09 13.44
C ILE A 59 6.84 -1.33 13.78
N ARG A 60 5.99 -2.07 14.49
CA ARG A 60 6.17 -3.49 14.80
C ARG A 60 4.93 -4.27 14.40
N VAL A 61 5.11 -5.51 13.95
CA VAL A 61 3.99 -6.39 13.63
C VAL A 61 3.82 -7.42 14.74
N ARG A 62 2.59 -7.63 15.17
CA ARG A 62 2.18 -8.73 16.05
C ARG A 62 1.13 -9.55 15.31
N VAL A 63 1.33 -10.86 15.25
CA VAL A 63 0.37 -11.78 14.65
C VAL A 63 -0.25 -12.61 15.77
N ARG A 64 -1.57 -12.53 15.92
CA ARG A 64 -2.33 -13.34 16.88
C ARG A 64 -3.46 -14.04 16.14
N GLN A 65 -3.56 -15.37 16.25
CA GLN A 65 -4.60 -16.17 15.58
C GLN A 65 -4.69 -15.90 14.06
N GLY A 66 -3.53 -15.76 13.39
CA GLY A 66 -3.47 -15.48 11.94
C GLY A 66 -3.85 -14.04 11.54
N ARG A 67 -4.23 -13.17 12.48
CA ARG A 67 -4.56 -11.77 12.21
C ARG A 67 -3.37 -10.87 12.55
N PRO A 68 -2.77 -10.18 11.57
CA PRO A 68 -1.71 -9.21 11.84
C PRO A 68 -2.30 -7.93 12.45
N ARG A 69 -1.62 -7.37 13.44
CA ARG A 69 -1.88 -6.04 13.98
C ARG A 69 -0.56 -5.28 14.08
N PHE A 70 -0.55 -4.04 13.62
CA PHE A 70 0.62 -3.20 13.73
C PHE A 70 0.60 -2.46 15.06
N LEU A 71 1.75 -2.34 15.70
CA LEU A 71 1.99 -1.49 16.85
C LEU A 71 2.94 -0.38 16.41
N VAL A 72 2.52 0.86 16.59
CA VAL A 72 3.24 2.05 16.14
C VAL A 72 3.57 2.93 17.34
N ASN A 73 4.86 3.15 17.58
CA ASN A 73 5.32 4.07 18.60
C ASN A 73 4.97 5.50 18.19
N GLY A 74 4.21 6.16 19.05
CA GLY A 74 3.87 7.57 18.96
C GLY A 74 4.85 8.46 19.72
N SER A 75 4.59 9.76 19.63
CA SER A 75 5.27 10.77 20.45
C SER A 75 5.01 10.53 21.93
N GLY A 76 6.01 10.73 22.78
CA GLY A 76 5.87 10.60 24.24
C GLY A 76 5.74 9.16 24.76
N GLY A 77 6.14 8.15 23.98
CA GLY A 77 6.14 6.75 24.41
C GLY A 77 4.80 6.03 24.28
N ALA A 78 3.75 6.69 23.78
CA ALA A 78 2.49 6.05 23.47
C ALA A 78 2.67 4.96 22.38
N VAL A 79 1.88 3.89 22.44
CA VAL A 79 1.85 2.85 21.41
C VAL A 79 0.44 2.76 20.85
N TYR A 80 0.30 2.95 19.55
CA TYR A 80 -0.97 2.87 18.84
C TYR A 80 -1.08 1.57 18.06
N SER A 81 -2.26 0.95 18.06
CA SER A 81 -2.53 -0.19 17.20
C SER A 81 -3.14 0.25 15.87
N VAL A 82 -2.71 -0.37 14.77
CA VAL A 82 -3.36 -0.25 13.46
C VAL A 82 -3.87 -1.62 13.02
N ASP A 83 -5.14 -1.69 12.64
CA ASP A 83 -5.76 -2.89 12.11
C ASP A 83 -5.68 -2.90 10.57
N PRO A 84 -5.01 -3.87 9.93
CA PRO A 84 -4.89 -3.90 8.48
C PRO A 84 -6.15 -4.32 7.74
N SER A 85 -7.22 -4.77 8.42
CA SER A 85 -8.48 -5.09 7.73
C SER A 85 -9.18 -3.85 7.17
N ASP A 86 -9.13 -2.75 7.91
CA ASP A 86 -9.83 -1.50 7.59
C ASP A 86 -8.91 -0.27 7.69
N TRP A 87 -7.65 -0.46 8.08
CA TRP A 87 -6.68 0.60 8.34
C TRP A 87 -7.09 1.57 9.45
N SER A 88 -7.93 1.10 10.38
CA SER A 88 -8.28 1.83 11.59
C SER A 88 -7.07 1.95 12.52
N CYS A 89 -6.99 3.06 13.26
CA CYS A 89 -5.89 3.31 14.18
C CYS A 89 -6.41 3.78 15.54
N SER A 90 -5.83 3.27 16.62
CA SER A 90 -6.19 3.68 17.99
C SER A 90 -5.63 5.06 18.41
N CYS A 91 -5.09 5.85 17.47
CA CYS A 91 -4.50 7.14 17.80
C CYS A 91 -5.58 8.24 17.88
N PRO A 92 -5.38 9.28 18.71
CA PRO A 92 -6.34 10.37 18.83
C PRO A 92 -6.63 11.10 17.50
N ASP A 93 -5.65 11.19 16.60
CA ASP A 93 -5.82 11.86 15.30
C ASP A 93 -6.81 11.11 14.38
N TYR A 94 -6.85 9.78 14.46
CA TYR A 94 -7.83 8.97 13.74
C TYR A 94 -9.23 9.19 14.33
N HIS A 95 -9.37 9.05 15.66
CA HIS A 95 -10.66 9.18 16.33
C HIS A 95 -11.28 10.58 16.26
N ARG A 96 -10.48 11.65 16.29
CA ARG A 96 -11.01 13.04 16.24
C ARG A 96 -11.47 13.45 14.85
N ARG A 97 -10.92 12.85 13.81
CA ARG A 97 -11.17 13.26 12.41
C ARG A 97 -12.03 12.26 11.65
N ASP A 98 -12.29 11.10 12.24
CA ASP A 98 -12.92 9.93 11.60
C ASP A 98 -12.31 9.63 10.21
N ALA A 99 -11.00 9.78 10.12
CA ALA A 99 -10.27 9.78 8.85
C ALA A 99 -8.89 9.12 9.00
N THR A 100 -8.29 8.75 7.87
CA THR A 100 -6.96 8.12 7.83
C THR A 100 -5.90 8.99 8.52
N CYS A 101 -5.11 8.41 9.42
CA CYS A 101 -4.01 9.08 10.12
C CYS A 101 -2.63 8.67 9.55
N LYS A 102 -1.57 9.38 9.96
CA LYS A 102 -0.19 9.07 9.53
C LYS A 102 0.25 7.64 9.85
N HIS A 103 -0.20 7.06 10.97
CA HIS A 103 0.19 5.71 11.37
C HIS A 103 -0.42 4.65 10.45
N ALA A 104 -1.69 4.82 10.09
CA ALA A 104 -2.39 3.95 9.15
C ALA A 104 -1.73 4.00 7.76
N ILE A 105 -1.42 5.20 7.27
CA ILE A 105 -0.71 5.39 5.98
C ILE A 105 0.66 4.70 6.03
N ALA A 106 1.45 4.93 7.08
CA ALA A 106 2.79 4.33 7.19
C ALA A 106 2.72 2.79 7.22
N CYS A 107 1.80 2.21 8.00
CA CYS A 107 1.62 0.76 8.06
C CYS A 107 1.15 0.18 6.72
N TYR A 108 0.22 0.88 6.04
CA TYR A 108 -0.26 0.52 4.72
C TYR A 108 0.87 0.44 3.70
N VAL A 109 1.66 1.53 3.60
CA VAL A 109 2.78 1.64 2.68
C VAL A 109 3.83 0.57 2.98
N LEU A 110 4.21 0.42 4.26
CA LEU A 110 5.20 -0.58 4.65
C LEU A 110 4.73 -2.00 4.32
N MET A 111 3.47 -2.36 4.64
CA MET A 111 2.92 -3.68 4.35
C MET A 111 2.93 -3.96 2.85
N ARG A 112 2.56 -2.96 2.04
CA ARG A 112 2.46 -3.09 0.60
C ARG A 112 3.82 -3.19 -0.07
N ALA A 113 4.77 -2.33 0.31
CA ALA A 113 6.14 -2.33 -0.21
C ALA A 113 6.92 -3.60 0.19
N SER A 114 6.62 -4.15 1.37
CA SER A 114 7.25 -5.37 1.90
C SER A 114 6.75 -6.65 1.24
N ARG A 115 5.61 -6.60 0.53
CA ARG A 115 5.09 -7.76 -0.20
C ARG A 115 5.62 -7.74 -1.63
N PRO A 116 5.88 -8.91 -2.25
CA PRO A 116 6.10 -8.97 -3.68
C PRO A 116 4.94 -8.30 -4.41
N ALA A 117 5.23 -7.57 -5.49
CA ALA A 117 4.20 -7.02 -6.33
C ALA A 117 3.21 -8.13 -6.72
N PRO A 118 1.89 -7.90 -6.64
CA PRO A 118 0.91 -8.93 -6.99
C PRO A 118 1.19 -9.46 -8.40
N LYS A 119 1.21 -10.79 -8.57
CA LYS A 119 1.23 -11.38 -9.92
C LYS A 119 -0.11 -11.03 -10.58
N GLY A 120 -0.06 -10.24 -11.65
CA GLY A 120 -1.27 -9.71 -12.27
C GLY A 120 -0.97 -8.72 -13.38
N LEU A 121 -2.01 -8.39 -14.13
CA LEU A 121 -1.99 -7.39 -15.19
C LEU A 121 -2.04 -6.00 -14.58
N ARG A 122 -1.34 -5.06 -15.18
CA ARG A 122 -1.29 -3.68 -14.72
C ARG A 122 -2.49 -2.91 -15.27
N CYS A 123 -3.23 -2.24 -14.39
CA CYS A 123 -4.22 -1.25 -14.78
C CYS A 123 -3.52 -0.01 -15.31
N GLU A 124 -3.89 0.47 -16.49
CA GLU A 124 -3.29 1.64 -17.11
C GLU A 124 -3.70 2.94 -16.42
N ALA A 125 -4.94 3.04 -15.93
CA ALA A 125 -5.40 4.21 -15.18
C ALA A 125 -4.69 4.34 -13.82
N CYS A 126 -4.76 3.29 -12.99
CA CYS A 126 -4.30 3.40 -11.60
C CYS A 126 -2.93 2.78 -11.34
N GLY A 127 -2.31 2.15 -12.33
CA GLY A 127 -0.97 1.55 -12.26
C GLY A 127 -0.89 0.27 -11.43
N GLU A 128 -2.01 -0.21 -10.87
CA GLU A 128 -2.07 -1.32 -9.94
C GLU A 128 -2.15 -2.67 -10.64
N ARG A 129 -1.64 -3.72 -9.99
CA ARG A 129 -1.74 -5.08 -10.51
C ARG A 129 -2.95 -5.81 -9.96
N PHE A 130 -3.71 -6.42 -10.86
CA PHE A 130 -4.90 -7.20 -10.51
C PHE A 130 -4.92 -8.56 -11.22
N PRO A 131 -5.65 -9.55 -10.69
CA PRO A 131 -5.91 -10.79 -11.42
C PRO A 131 -6.75 -10.48 -12.67
N ARG A 132 -6.52 -11.21 -13.78
CA ARG A 132 -7.20 -10.93 -15.06
C ARG A 132 -8.74 -10.90 -14.95
N ARG A 133 -9.33 -11.65 -14.01
CA ARG A 133 -10.79 -11.68 -13.77
C ARG A 133 -11.42 -10.34 -13.37
N VAL A 134 -10.65 -9.38 -12.86
CA VAL A 134 -11.15 -8.03 -12.50
C VAL A 134 -10.57 -6.94 -13.41
N MET A 135 -9.99 -7.36 -14.54
CA MET A 135 -9.49 -6.47 -15.57
C MET A 135 -10.51 -6.42 -16.70
N VAL A 136 -10.74 -5.21 -17.18
CA VAL A 136 -11.59 -4.89 -18.33
C VAL A 136 -10.67 -4.40 -19.44
N GLU A 137 -10.87 -4.92 -20.63
CA GLU A 137 -10.20 -4.45 -21.84
C GLU A 137 -11.08 -3.36 -22.46
N VAL A 138 -10.50 -2.17 -22.63
CA VAL A 138 -11.21 -1.01 -23.16
C VAL A 138 -11.53 -1.26 -24.62
N GLN A 139 -12.82 -1.26 -24.97
CA GLN A 139 -13.26 -1.35 -26.36
C GLN A 139 -13.48 0.02 -26.98
N GLU A 140 -14.00 0.97 -26.22
CA GLU A 140 -14.22 2.35 -26.66
C GLU A 140 -14.09 3.27 -25.43
N SER A 141 -13.28 4.33 -25.52
CA SER A 141 -13.12 5.31 -24.44
C SER A 141 -12.54 6.61 -24.98
N LEU A 142 -12.95 7.73 -24.40
CA LEU A 142 -12.37 9.05 -24.67
C LEU A 142 -11.04 9.29 -23.92
N THR A 143 -10.76 8.49 -22.89
CA THR A 143 -9.63 8.71 -21.97
C THR A 143 -8.50 7.70 -22.19
N PHE A 144 -8.84 6.50 -22.65
CA PHE A 144 -7.89 5.38 -22.80
C PHE A 144 -7.93 4.82 -24.23
N GLN A 145 -6.80 4.28 -24.67
CA GLN A 145 -6.69 3.66 -25.99
C GLN A 145 -7.46 2.33 -26.04
N GLU A 146 -7.93 1.95 -27.23
CA GLU A 146 -8.52 0.61 -27.44
C GLU A 146 -7.50 -0.48 -27.11
N GLY A 147 -7.96 -1.54 -26.45
CA GLY A 147 -7.12 -2.61 -25.94
C GLY A 147 -6.40 -2.29 -24.62
N ALA A 148 -6.55 -1.07 -24.08
CA ALA A 148 -6.01 -0.73 -22.77
C ALA A 148 -6.65 -1.59 -21.68
N LEU A 149 -5.85 -1.96 -20.67
CA LEU A 149 -6.34 -2.80 -19.56
C LEU A 149 -6.61 -1.95 -18.32
N LEU A 150 -7.87 -1.91 -17.88
CA LEU A 150 -8.30 -1.19 -16.68
C LEU A 150 -8.83 -2.15 -15.62
N CYS A 151 -8.68 -1.80 -14.34
CA CYS A 151 -9.39 -2.54 -13.30
C CYS A 151 -10.85 -2.10 -13.26
N THR A 152 -11.75 -2.99 -12.81
CA THR A 152 -13.19 -2.72 -12.75
C THR A 152 -13.55 -1.37 -12.11
N PRO A 153 -12.94 -0.94 -10.99
CA PRO A 153 -13.21 0.39 -10.43
C PRO A 153 -12.83 1.54 -11.38
N CYS A 154 -11.64 1.49 -11.99
CA CYS A 154 -11.19 2.55 -12.89
C CYS A 154 -11.97 2.57 -14.21
N TRP A 155 -12.45 1.41 -14.68
CA TRP A 155 -13.35 1.34 -15.83
C TRP A 155 -14.68 2.02 -15.53
N ILE A 156 -15.29 1.70 -14.39
CA ILE A 156 -16.55 2.33 -13.96
C ILE A 156 -16.37 3.85 -13.82
N ASP A 157 -15.29 4.30 -13.19
CA ASP A 157 -15.02 5.74 -13.02
C ASP A 157 -14.77 6.46 -14.36
N SER A 158 -14.20 5.77 -15.36
CA SER A 158 -13.97 6.36 -16.70
C SER A 158 -15.21 6.38 -17.58
N ASP A 159 -16.12 5.41 -17.42
CA ASP A 159 -17.38 5.32 -18.17
C ASP A 159 -18.55 6.04 -17.49
N ALA A 160 -18.44 6.40 -16.21
CA ALA A 160 -19.45 7.17 -15.49
C ALA A 160 -19.70 8.58 -16.06
N ALA A 161 -18.97 8.98 -17.12
CA ALA A 161 -19.26 10.16 -17.93
C ALA A 161 -20.29 9.91 -19.06
N VAL A 162 -20.82 8.69 -19.23
CA VAL A 162 -21.70 8.28 -20.35
C VAL A 162 -23.14 7.96 -19.92
N LEU A 163 -23.55 8.29 -18.68
CA LEU A 163 -24.95 8.21 -18.24
C LEU A 163 -25.51 9.58 -17.83
#